data_AF-A0A9P6KJQ1-F1
#
_entry.id   AF-A0A9P6KJQ1-F1
#
_cell.length_a   1.000
_cell.length_b   1.000
_cell.length_c   1.000
_cell.angle_alpha   90.00
_cell.angle_beta   90.00
_cell.angle_gamma   90.00
#
_symmetry.space_group_name_H-M   'P 1'
#
loop_
_entity.id
_entity.type
_entity.pdbx_description
1 polymer ?
#
loop_
_entity_poly.entity_id
_entity_poly.type
_entity_poly.pdbx_seq_one_letter_code
_entity_poly.pdbx_strand_id
1 'polypeptide(L)'
;MPTEVNPASIKVLVTGFGPFLDITTNPSWETTKSLPIARGIFSLIAKHEPHIVLHMGLAVDRDYYAVEQSAPKEGYYDVSDSDRKVITRAENKKLFGKAPSSLATSLDLASA
;
A
#
# COMPACT_ATOMS: atom_id res chain seq x y z
N MET A 1 5.66 24.79 -8.82
CA MET A 1 5.20 25.40 -7.55
C MET A 1 4.30 24.36 -6.89
N PRO A 2 4.60 23.83 -5.69
CA PRO A 2 3.60 23.03 -4.99
C PRO A 2 2.42 23.95 -4.65
N THR A 3 1.23 23.55 -5.09
CA THR A 3 -0.01 24.28 -4.83
C THR A 3 -0.27 24.27 -3.33
N GLU A 4 -0.52 25.43 -2.74
CA GLU A 4 -0.86 25.56 -1.34
C GLU A 4 -2.11 24.71 -1.05
N VAL A 5 -1.96 23.70 -0.19
CA VAL A 5 -3.05 22.75 0.07
C VAL A 5 -3.94 23.35 1.14
N ASN A 6 -5.18 23.70 0.78
CA ASN A 6 -6.19 24.13 1.74
C ASN A 6 -6.51 22.98 2.71
N PRO A 7 -6.22 23.11 4.02
CA PRO A 7 -6.46 22.05 5.02
C PRO A 7 -7.92 21.59 5.10
N ALA A 8 -8.88 22.44 4.73
CA ALA A 8 -10.29 22.09 4.68
C ALA A 8 -10.66 21.14 3.51
N SER A 9 -9.70 20.80 2.63
CA SER A 9 -9.94 20.01 1.41
C SER A 9 -9.00 18.80 1.23
N ILE A 10 -8.39 18.31 2.32
CA ILE A 10 -7.48 17.16 2.25
C ILE A 10 -8.23 15.88 1.90
N LYS A 11 -8.07 15.44 0.65
CA LYS A 11 -8.42 14.09 0.19
C LYS A 11 -7.37 13.06 0.64
N VAL A 12 -7.80 12.08 1.42
CA VAL A 12 -7.01 10.90 1.81
C VAL A 12 -7.56 9.66 1.11
N LEU A 13 -6.69 8.94 0.41
CA LEU A 13 -7.01 7.63 -0.14
C LEU A 13 -6.56 6.56 0.85
N VAL A 14 -7.50 5.82 1.43
CA VAL A 14 -7.20 4.68 2.32
C VAL A 14 -7.56 3.39 1.61
N THR A 15 -6.66 2.40 1.65
CA THR A 15 -6.84 1.10 1.00
C THR A 15 -6.46 -0.05 1.93
N GLY A 16 -7.08 -1.21 1.75
CA GLY A 16 -6.79 -2.44 2.48
C GLY A 16 -6.87 -3.67 1.58
N PHE A 17 -6.31 -4.79 2.04
CA PHE A 17 -6.34 -6.06 1.31
C PHE A 17 -7.56 -6.89 1.69
N GLY A 18 -8.23 -7.45 0.68
CA GLY A 18 -9.28 -8.45 0.88
C GLY A 18 -8.77 -9.76 1.51
N PRO A 19 -9.63 -10.79 1.58
CA PRO A 19 -9.25 -12.12 2.04
C PRO A 19 -8.04 -12.67 1.28
N PHE A 20 -7.14 -13.34 2.00
CA PHE A 20 -5.90 -13.90 1.45
C PHE A 20 -5.48 -15.14 2.22
N LEU A 21 -5.02 -16.18 1.50
CA LEU A 21 -4.71 -17.50 2.07
C LEU A 21 -5.86 -18.03 2.95
N ASP A 22 -5.58 -18.38 4.19
CA ASP A 22 -6.52 -18.85 5.20
C ASP A 22 -7.24 -17.72 5.96
N ILE A 23 -6.83 -16.47 5.75
CA ILE A 23 -7.47 -15.29 6.35
C ILE A 23 -8.70 -14.91 5.52
N THR A 24 -9.85 -15.46 5.92
CA THR A 24 -11.15 -15.23 5.26
C THR A 24 -11.77 -13.86 5.57
N THR A 25 -11.38 -13.24 6.70
CA THR A 25 -11.80 -11.88 7.09
C THR A 25 -10.55 -11.07 7.37
N ASN A 26 -10.18 -10.18 6.45
CA ASN A 26 -8.97 -9.36 6.58
C ASN A 26 -9.31 -8.01 7.24
N PRO A 27 -8.78 -7.70 8.45
CA PRO A 27 -9.12 -6.47 9.17
C PRO A 27 -8.82 -5.19 8.39
N SER A 28 -7.79 -5.19 7.54
CA SER A 28 -7.45 -4.02 6.71
C SER A 28 -8.55 -3.72 5.67
N TRP A 29 -9.19 -4.76 5.12
CA TRP A 29 -10.37 -4.59 4.28
C TRP A 29 -11.61 -4.20 5.06
N GLU A 30 -11.87 -4.85 6.20
CA GLU A 30 -13.06 -4.56 7.00
C GLU A 30 -13.12 -3.10 7.45
N THR A 31 -11.96 -2.47 7.66
CA THR A 31 -11.83 -1.05 8.00
C THR A 31 -12.06 -0.12 6.81
N THR A 32 -11.81 -0.59 5.58
CA THR A 32 -11.82 0.23 4.36
C THR A 32 -12.98 -0.08 3.40
N LYS A 33 -13.71 -1.19 3.60
CA LYS A 33 -14.76 -1.68 2.69
C LYS A 33 -15.95 -0.72 2.52
N SER A 34 -16.15 0.21 3.46
CA SER A 34 -17.18 1.25 3.36
C SER A 34 -16.75 2.43 2.47
N LEU A 35 -15.48 2.47 2.07
CA LEU A 35 -14.94 3.48 1.13
C LEU A 35 -15.21 3.05 -0.32
N PRO A 36 -15.25 4.00 -1.27
CA PRO A 36 -15.45 3.71 -2.68
C PRO A 36 -14.44 2.68 -3.20
N ILE A 37 -14.95 1.52 -3.60
CA ILE A 37 -14.13 0.40 -4.09
C ILE A 37 -13.74 0.70 -5.54
N ALA A 38 -12.43 0.74 -5.82
CA ALA A 38 -11.95 0.54 -7.19
C ALA A 38 -10.76 -0.42 -7.19
N ARG A 39 -10.67 -1.19 -8.27
CA ARG A 39 -9.64 -2.22 -8.42
C ARG A 39 -8.35 -1.56 -8.89
N GLY A 40 -7.35 -1.54 -8.01
CA GLY A 40 -6.00 -1.05 -8.31
C GLY A 40 -5.73 0.36 -7.80
N ILE A 41 -4.66 0.50 -7.01
CA ILE A 41 -4.25 1.75 -6.37
C ILE A 41 -3.93 2.86 -7.38
N PHE A 42 -3.31 2.53 -8.52
CA PHE A 42 -2.98 3.53 -9.55
C PHE A 42 -4.23 4.16 -10.18
N SER A 43 -5.26 3.36 -10.44
CA SER A 43 -6.54 3.87 -10.96
C SER A 43 -7.24 4.77 -9.93
N LEU A 44 -7.15 4.42 -8.64
CA LEU A 44 -7.68 5.25 -7.55
C LEU A 44 -6.93 6.57 -7.43
N ILE A 45 -5.59 6.55 -7.48
CA ILE A 45 -4.76 7.74 -7.44
C ILE A 45 -5.10 8.66 -8.63
N ALA A 46 -5.15 8.12 -9.84
CA ALA A 46 -5.48 8.90 -11.04
C ALA A 46 -6.90 9.48 -11.01
N LYS A 47 -7.87 8.73 -10.48
CA LYS A 47 -9.28 9.16 -10.42
C LYS A 47 -9.53 10.22 -9.34
N HIS A 48 -8.92 10.04 -8.17
CA HIS A 48 -9.25 10.84 -7.00
C HIS A 48 -8.23 11.92 -6.69
N GLU A 49 -7.04 11.88 -7.31
CA GLU A 49 -5.94 12.82 -7.08
C GLU A 49 -5.76 13.12 -5.58
N PRO A 50 -5.52 12.09 -4.75
CA PRO A 50 -5.42 12.27 -3.32
C PRO A 50 -4.14 13.02 -2.94
N HIS A 51 -4.19 13.76 -1.83
CA HIS A 51 -3.00 14.40 -1.28
C HIS A 51 -2.20 13.41 -0.43
N ILE A 52 -2.89 12.45 0.20
CA ILE A 52 -2.29 11.42 1.05
C ILE A 52 -2.81 10.06 0.61
N VAL A 53 -1.91 9.08 0.52
CA VAL A 53 -2.25 7.68 0.29
C VAL A 53 -1.82 6.88 1.52
N LEU A 54 -2.79 6.24 2.18
CA LEU A 54 -2.56 5.32 3.29
C LEU A 54 -2.91 3.90 2.84
N HIS A 55 -1.92 3.02 2.79
CA HIS A 55 -2.10 1.62 2.45
C HIS A 55 -1.96 0.77 3.71
N MET A 56 -2.99 -0.01 4.02
CA MET A 56 -3.06 -0.83 5.22
C MET A 56 -2.93 -2.31 4.86
N GLY A 57 -2.21 -3.05 5.70
CA GLY A 57 -2.05 -4.49 5.60
C GLY A 57 -2.19 -5.18 6.95
N LEU A 58 -2.36 -6.49 6.92
CA LEU A 58 -2.36 -7.34 8.12
C LEU A 58 -0.95 -7.92 8.31
N ALA A 59 -0.40 -7.76 9.51
CA ALA A 59 0.79 -8.48 9.97
C ALA A 59 0.37 -9.46 11.06
N VAL A 60 0.25 -10.74 10.72
CA VAL A 60 -0.36 -11.79 11.57
C VAL A 60 0.34 -11.93 12.92
N ASP A 61 1.65 -11.70 12.97
CA ASP A 61 2.46 -11.90 14.18
C ASP A 61 2.59 -10.65 15.07
N ARG A 62 1.79 -9.59 14.83
CA ARG A 62 1.86 -8.33 15.59
C ARG A 62 0.54 -8.05 16.33
N ASP A 63 0.65 -7.63 17.59
CA ASP A 63 -0.45 -7.19 18.45
C ASP A 63 -0.51 -5.65 18.61
N TYR A 64 0.28 -4.93 17.82
CA TYR A 64 0.36 -3.47 17.80
C TYR A 64 0.27 -2.91 16.37
N TYR A 65 -0.12 -1.63 16.25
CA TYR A 65 -0.06 -0.92 14.98
C TYR A 65 1.39 -0.52 14.66
N ALA A 66 1.86 -0.93 13.49
CA ALA A 66 3.18 -0.56 12.98
C ALA A 66 3.02 0.38 11.78
N VAL A 67 3.79 1.46 11.76
CA VAL A 67 3.93 2.32 10.58
C VAL A 67 5.24 1.99 9.89
N GLU A 68 5.16 1.46 8.68
CA GLU A 68 6.34 1.04 7.92
C GLU A 68 7.16 2.25 7.47
N GLN A 69 8.46 2.24 7.76
CA GLN A 69 9.37 3.34 7.45
C GLN A 69 9.92 3.27 6.02
N SER A 70 9.93 2.08 5.42
CA SER A 70 10.50 1.87 4.10
C SER A 70 9.84 0.72 3.34
N ALA A 71 9.97 0.76 2.01
CA ALA A 71 9.49 -0.27 1.10
C ALA A 71 10.68 -0.83 0.30
N PRO A 72 11.22 -2.01 0.66
CA PRO A 72 12.30 -2.63 -0.10
C PRO A 72 11.80 -3.04 -1.48
N LYS A 73 12.68 -2.98 -2.49
CA LYS A 73 12.36 -3.40 -3.86
C LYS A 73 12.31 -4.93 -4.04
N GLU A 74 12.94 -5.65 -3.13
CA GLU A 74 13.23 -7.09 -3.24
C GLU A 74 12.56 -7.87 -2.10
N GLY A 75 12.40 -9.19 -2.25
CA GLY A 75 11.90 -10.07 -1.20
C GLY A 75 10.49 -10.63 -1.42
N TYR A 76 9.85 -10.31 -2.55
CA TYR A 76 8.47 -10.72 -2.87
C TYR A 76 8.39 -11.99 -3.73
N TYR A 77 9.36 -12.91 -3.56
CA TYR A 77 9.54 -14.09 -4.43
C TYR A 77 8.95 -15.39 -3.88
N ASP A 78 8.59 -15.40 -2.60
CA ASP A 78 8.33 -16.67 -1.90
C ASP A 78 6.84 -16.91 -1.66
N VAL A 79 6.03 -15.84 -1.64
CA VAL A 79 4.60 -15.90 -1.37
C VAL A 79 3.83 -15.63 -2.65
N SER A 80 3.00 -16.60 -3.04
CA SER A 80 2.12 -16.43 -4.20
C SER A 80 0.94 -15.53 -3.86
N ASP A 81 0.49 -14.74 -4.84
CA ASP A 81 -0.74 -13.95 -4.73
C ASP A 81 -2.02 -14.82 -4.74
N SER A 82 -3.18 -14.17 -4.71
CA SER A 82 -4.49 -14.86 -4.74
C SER A 82 -4.71 -15.69 -6.01
N ASP A 83 -3.99 -15.40 -7.09
CA ASP A 83 -4.04 -16.13 -8.35
C ASP A 83 -2.97 -17.23 -8.43
N ARG A 84 -2.26 -17.51 -7.32
CA ARG A 84 -1.13 -18.44 -7.24
C ARG A 84 0.04 -18.06 -8.15
N LYS A 85 0.26 -16.77 -8.35
CA LYS A 85 1.39 -16.22 -9.11
C LYS A 85 2.41 -15.61 -8.17
N VAL A 86 3.66 -15.69 -8.57
CA VAL A 86 4.80 -15.04 -7.92
C VAL A 86 5.45 -14.14 -8.96
N ILE A 87 5.82 -12.92 -8.57
CA ILE A 87 6.70 -12.11 -9.40
C ILE A 87 8.10 -12.72 -9.36
N THR A 88 8.64 -13.16 -10.48
CA THR A 88 9.99 -13.73 -10.51
C THR A 88 11.06 -12.66 -10.34
N ARG A 89 12.29 -13.06 -9.95
CA ARG A 89 13.45 -12.15 -9.90
C ARG A 89 13.71 -11.46 -11.24
N ALA A 90 13.51 -12.19 -12.35
CA ALA A 90 13.68 -11.65 -13.69
C ALA A 90 12.62 -10.56 -14.00
N GLU A 91 11.36 -10.79 -13.64
CA GLU A 91 10.29 -9.82 -13.78
C GLU A 91 10.48 -8.60 -12.88
N ASN A 92 10.88 -8.80 -11.62
CA ASN A 92 11.19 -7.71 -10.70
C ASN A 92 12.32 -6.82 -11.24
N LYS A 93 13.40 -7.44 -11.74
CA LYS A 93 14.51 -6.73 -12.39
C LYS A 93 14.05 -5.97 -13.64
N LYS A 94 13.13 -6.54 -14.42
CA LYS A 94 12.58 -5.88 -15.61
C LYS A 94 11.73 -4.66 -15.25
N LEU A 95 10.89 -4.76 -14.21
CA LEU A 95 9.97 -3.70 -13.78
C LEU A 95 10.68 -2.60 -12.97
N PHE A 96 11.54 -2.98 -12.03
CA PHE A 96 12.10 -2.09 -11.01
C PHE A 96 13.64 -2.02 -11.03
N GLY A 97 14.32 -2.60 -12.02
CA GLY A 97 15.79 -2.69 -12.04
C GLY A 97 16.51 -1.33 -11.90
N LYS A 98 15.91 -0.25 -12.40
CA LYS A 98 16.43 1.12 -12.30
C LYS A 98 15.96 1.88 -11.05
N ALA A 99 15.01 1.34 -10.30
CA ALA A 99 14.49 1.96 -9.09
C ALA A 99 15.49 1.79 -7.93
N PRO A 100 15.46 2.69 -6.93
CA PRO A 100 16.21 2.54 -5.68
C PRO A 100 16.02 1.16 -5.04
N SER A 101 16.97 0.75 -4.18
CA SER A 101 16.85 -0.51 -3.44
C SER A 101 15.72 -0.50 -2.41
N SER A 102 15.37 0.68 -1.90
CA SER A 102 14.24 0.91 -0.99
C SER A 102 13.74 2.34 -1.16
N LEU A 103 12.45 2.56 -0.87
CA LEU A 103 11.83 3.89 -0.78
C LEU A 103 11.49 4.17 0.68
N ALA A 104 11.76 5.38 1.16
CA ALA A 104 11.32 5.81 2.48
C ALA A 104 9.84 6.26 2.43
N THR A 105 9.11 6.07 3.54
CA THR A 105 7.81 6.71 3.70
C THR A 105 7.95 8.23 3.67
N SER A 106 6.97 8.90 3.08
CA SER A 106 6.89 10.36 3.09
C SER A 106 6.04 10.89 4.25
N LEU A 107 5.47 10.00 5.07
CA LEU A 107 4.78 10.40 6.30
C LEU A 107 5.80 10.89 7.31
N ASP A 108 5.51 12.00 7.97
CA ASP A 108 6.32 12.48 9.09
C ASP A 108 6.05 11.61 10.31
N LEU A 109 6.98 10.69 10.58
CA LEU A 109 6.91 9.78 11.72
C LEU A 109 7.57 10.35 12.98
N ALA A 110 8.30 11.46 12.89
CA ALA A 110 8.98 12.07 14.03
C ALA A 110 8.02 12.93 14.87
N SER A 111 6.92 13.37 14.26
CA SER A 111 5.85 14.13 14.90
C SER A 111 4.71 13.27 15.47
N ALA A 112 4.89 11.94 15.50
CA ALA A 112 3.89 10.96 15.97
C ALA A 112 3.90 10.77 17.49
#